data_AF-A0A926YEL5-F1
#
_entry.id   AF-A0A926YEL5-F1
#
_cell.length_a   1.000
_cell.length_b   1.000
_cell.length_c   1.000
_cell.angle_alpha   90.00
_cell.angle_beta   90.00
_cell.angle_gamma   90.00
#
_symmetry.space_group_name_H-M   'P 1'
#
loop_
_entity.id
_entity.type
_entity.pdbx_description
1 polymer ?
#
loop_
_entity_poly.entity_id
_entity_poly.type
_entity_poly.pdbx_seq_one_letter_code
_entity_poly.pdbx_strand_id
1 'polypeptide(L)'
;MSQTEQILSQLPGDALGTLRRADSLWQAIKEGSAPVPAVVKQNEQPLETVEWDIVIAGGTLGIFIGAALAQRGWRVALIERGILRGRDQEWNISRKELDVFVELNLLSEAELGQAIATEYNPARVSFLNGAEVWVRDVLNIGVDPVSLLDTLKLRFLEAGGQLFENTAFEAAIVHPDGITIEVKSQAENSAISTLRTRLFIDAMGHFSPVIRQARQGQKPDSICLVVGSCARGFPQNETGDLFVSFTPIQHQCQYFWEAFPARDGRTTYLFTYLDADPQRFSLEFLFEEYLRLLPAYQGVEVDQLQFQRALFGFFPSYRQSPLQMPWSRILPVGDSSGSQSPLSFGGFGAMVRHLKRLTTGIEEALQADTLSAPALALLQPYQPSLSVTWLFQRAMTVGIERKIEPEQINQLLSGVFAGMEQLGEPVLKPFLQDVVQFSALSQTLLKTAINNPALIIKLTPQLGLIPLLDWMRHYINLGVYSALFPLGQAMEPFVKTLSPAQQYYYHRWLDAWIYGSAGDY
;
A
#
# COMPACT_ATOMS: atom_id res chain seq x y z
N MET A 1 11.66 25.18 -22.39
CA MET A 1 10.51 24.43 -21.85
C MET A 1 10.90 22.96 -21.94
N SER A 2 10.90 22.23 -20.83
CA SER A 2 11.24 20.80 -20.82
C SER A 2 10.17 19.97 -21.52
N GLN A 3 10.46 18.71 -21.85
CA GLN A 3 9.46 17.84 -22.46
C GLN A 3 8.29 17.58 -21.49
N THR A 4 8.61 17.46 -20.19
CA THR A 4 7.62 17.38 -19.11
C THR A 4 6.67 18.58 -19.11
N GLU A 5 7.20 19.81 -19.16
CA GLU A 5 6.35 21.01 -19.20
C GLU A 5 5.46 21.04 -20.45
N GLN A 6 6.00 20.66 -21.61
CA GLN A 6 5.25 20.62 -22.86
C GLN A 6 4.08 19.63 -22.81
N ILE A 7 4.30 18.42 -22.30
CA ILE A 7 3.26 17.38 -22.26
C ILE A 7 2.26 17.65 -21.15
N LEU A 8 2.72 17.93 -19.93
CA LEU A 8 1.83 18.05 -18.77
C LEU A 8 0.96 19.31 -18.80
N SER A 9 1.40 20.38 -19.47
CA SER A 9 0.58 21.59 -19.65
C SER A 9 -0.60 21.39 -20.60
N GLN A 10 -0.57 20.35 -21.45
CA GLN A 10 -1.65 20.03 -22.39
C GLN A 10 -2.69 19.06 -21.79
N LEU A 11 -2.36 18.41 -20.67
CA LEU A 11 -3.26 17.48 -19.99
C LEU A 11 -4.32 18.20 -19.15
N PRO A 12 -5.51 17.60 -18.99
CA PRO A 12 -6.57 18.18 -18.15
C PRO A 12 -6.15 18.25 -16.67
N GLY A 13 -6.74 19.19 -15.92
CA GLY A 13 -6.69 19.20 -14.45
C GLY A 13 -5.41 19.75 -13.80
N ASP A 14 -4.67 20.65 -14.47
CA ASP A 14 -3.42 21.24 -13.93
C ASP A 14 -2.41 20.15 -13.49
N ALA A 15 -2.10 19.22 -14.40
CA ALA A 15 -1.18 18.12 -14.13
C ALA A 15 0.20 18.64 -13.69
N LEU A 16 0.73 19.66 -14.39
CA LEU A 16 2.02 20.26 -14.07
C LEU A 16 2.02 20.95 -12.69
N GLY A 17 0.99 21.73 -12.35
CA GLY A 17 0.90 22.33 -11.01
C GLY A 17 0.72 21.29 -9.92
N THR A 18 0.01 20.19 -10.18
CA THR A 18 -0.14 19.07 -9.24
C THR A 18 1.19 18.35 -9.00
N LEU A 19 2.00 18.14 -10.05
CA LEU A 19 3.35 17.60 -9.95
C LEU A 19 4.24 18.49 -9.06
N ARG A 20 4.23 19.80 -9.30
CA ARG A 20 5.03 20.77 -8.53
C ARG A 20 4.60 20.87 -7.06
N ARG A 21 3.30 20.68 -6.76
CA ARG A 21 2.79 20.55 -5.39
C ARG A 21 3.31 19.28 -4.72
N ALA A 22 3.30 18.15 -5.42
CA ALA A 22 3.87 16.89 -4.92
C ALA A 22 5.38 17.04 -4.66
N ASP A 23 6.10 17.73 -5.55
CA ASP A 23 7.52 18.05 -5.36
C ASP A 23 7.81 18.92 -4.15
N SER A 24 6.96 19.90 -3.88
CA SER A 24 7.10 20.73 -2.69
C SER A 24 6.94 19.89 -1.41
N LEU A 25 6.02 18.93 -1.40
CA LEU A 25 5.84 18.01 -0.27
C LEU A 25 7.03 17.06 -0.14
N TRP A 26 7.53 16.53 -1.25
CA TRP A 26 8.71 15.69 -1.28
C TRP A 26 9.93 16.44 -0.72
N GLN A 27 10.16 17.68 -1.18
CA GLN A 27 11.22 18.55 -0.69
C GLN A 27 11.13 18.75 0.84
N ALA A 28 9.95 19.04 1.36
CA ALA A 28 9.74 19.23 2.80
C ALA A 28 10.08 17.97 3.63
N ILE A 29 9.84 16.78 3.08
CA ILE A 29 10.20 15.50 3.73
C ILE A 29 11.71 15.29 3.73
N LYS A 30 12.37 15.52 2.60
CA LYS A 30 13.84 15.42 2.50
C LYS A 30 14.54 16.34 3.48
N GLU A 31 14.08 17.58 3.57
CA GLU A 31 14.63 18.58 4.48
C GLU A 31 14.26 18.28 5.94
N GLY A 32 13.11 17.65 6.19
CA GLY A 32 12.56 17.50 7.54
C GLY A 32 11.97 18.81 8.06
N SER A 33 11.52 19.69 7.16
CA SER A 33 10.99 21.03 7.46
C SER A 33 9.46 21.02 7.69
N ALA A 34 8.79 19.91 7.40
CA ALA A 34 7.34 19.81 7.58
C ALA A 34 6.94 19.82 9.08
N PRO A 35 6.04 20.73 9.52
CA PRO A 35 5.65 20.81 10.92
C PRO A 35 4.89 19.54 11.34
N VAL A 36 5.15 19.06 12.56
CA VAL A 36 4.42 17.94 13.15
C VAL A 36 3.03 18.44 13.57
N PRO A 37 1.94 17.89 13.00
CA PRO A 37 0.60 18.29 13.39
C PRO A 37 0.28 17.85 14.83
N ALA A 38 -0.56 18.62 15.52
CA ALA A 38 -1.07 18.31 16.87
C ALA A 38 -2.60 18.20 16.82
N VAL A 39 -3.09 17.17 16.13
CA VAL A 39 -4.51 16.94 15.82
C VAL A 39 -5.18 15.96 16.78
N VAL A 40 -4.43 15.04 17.39
CA VAL A 40 -4.93 14.12 18.43
C VAL A 40 -4.64 14.70 19.81
N LYS A 41 -5.68 14.84 20.62
CA LYS A 41 -5.65 15.32 22.00
C LYS A 41 -6.32 14.27 22.90
N GLN A 42 -6.04 14.34 24.20
CA GLN A 42 -6.69 13.50 25.21
C GLN A 42 -7.47 14.39 26.18
N ASN A 43 -8.59 13.88 26.66
CA ASN A 43 -9.42 14.50 27.68
C ASN A 43 -9.88 13.43 28.67
N GLU A 44 -9.66 13.67 29.96
CA GLU A 44 -10.00 12.71 31.03
C GLU A 44 -11.52 12.66 31.33
N GLN A 45 -12.29 13.63 30.84
CA GLN A 45 -13.74 13.64 31.02
C GLN A 45 -14.41 12.65 30.05
N PRO A 46 -15.38 11.83 30.49
CA PRO A 46 -16.15 10.96 29.59
C PRO A 46 -17.02 11.77 28.61
N LEU A 47 -17.36 11.15 27.48
CA LEU A 47 -18.29 11.70 26.50
C LEU A 47 -19.76 11.43 26.86
N GLU A 48 -20.02 10.41 27.67
CA GLU A 48 -21.34 9.91 28.12
C GLU A 48 -22.25 9.38 27.01
N THR A 49 -22.26 10.00 25.84
CA THR A 49 -23.12 9.67 24.69
C THR A 49 -22.34 9.70 23.37
N VAL A 50 -22.63 8.72 22.52
CA VAL A 50 -22.05 8.58 21.18
C VAL A 50 -23.15 8.45 20.14
N GLU A 51 -22.99 9.20 19.04
CA GLU A 51 -23.91 9.20 17.91
C GLU A 51 -23.61 8.04 16.96
N TRP A 52 -22.33 7.73 16.83
CA TRP A 52 -21.77 6.73 15.92
C TRP A 52 -21.07 5.62 16.68
N ASP A 53 -21.07 4.43 16.12
CA ASP A 53 -20.17 3.38 16.59
C ASP A 53 -18.80 3.57 15.95
N ILE A 54 -18.76 3.99 14.69
CA ILE A 54 -17.55 4.21 13.91
C ILE A 54 -17.64 5.54 13.14
N VAL A 55 -16.57 6.34 13.19
CA VAL A 55 -16.33 7.43 12.22
C VAL A 55 -15.07 7.09 11.43
N ILE A 56 -15.13 7.20 10.10
CA ILE A 56 -14.02 6.93 9.19
C ILE A 56 -13.62 8.24 8.50
N ALA A 57 -12.33 8.59 8.51
CA ALA A 57 -11.80 9.71 7.72
C ALA A 57 -10.99 9.20 6.51
N GLY A 58 -11.35 9.67 5.31
CA GLY A 58 -10.74 9.25 4.05
C GLY A 58 -11.58 8.18 3.36
N GLY A 59 -12.21 8.54 2.24
CA GLY A 59 -13.24 7.73 1.61
C GLY A 59 -12.73 6.68 0.63
N THR A 60 -11.63 6.94 -0.08
CA THR A 60 -11.17 6.09 -1.21
C THR A 60 -11.03 4.62 -0.84
N LEU A 61 -10.27 4.31 0.22
CA LEU A 61 -10.17 2.94 0.76
C LEU A 61 -11.05 2.74 2.00
N GLY A 62 -11.41 3.83 2.70
CA GLY A 62 -12.27 3.78 3.87
C GLY A 62 -13.70 3.30 3.57
N ILE A 63 -14.20 3.51 2.36
CA ILE A 63 -15.54 3.03 1.97
C ILE A 63 -15.63 1.49 1.96
N PHE A 64 -14.52 0.78 1.79
CA PHE A 64 -14.51 -0.68 1.72
C PHE A 64 -14.91 -1.26 3.08
N ILE A 65 -14.21 -0.81 4.12
CA ILE A 65 -14.47 -1.22 5.50
C ILE A 65 -15.74 -0.56 6.05
N GLY A 66 -16.03 0.67 5.62
CA GLY A 66 -17.27 1.37 5.97
C GLY A 66 -18.51 0.63 5.50
N ALA A 67 -18.55 0.22 4.23
CA ALA A 67 -19.64 -0.57 3.66
C ALA A 67 -19.78 -1.92 4.37
N ALA A 68 -18.67 -2.62 4.61
CA ALA A 68 -18.67 -3.92 5.27
C ALA A 68 -19.21 -3.86 6.71
N LEU A 69 -18.84 -2.81 7.47
CA LEU A 69 -19.30 -2.62 8.84
C LEU A 69 -20.75 -2.10 8.90
N ALA A 70 -21.15 -1.21 7.99
CA ALA A 70 -22.54 -0.75 7.90
C ALA A 70 -23.50 -1.90 7.56
N GLN A 71 -23.12 -2.80 6.65
CA GLN A 71 -23.92 -4.00 6.32
C GLN A 71 -24.09 -4.96 7.52
N ARG A 72 -23.18 -4.91 8.51
CA ARG A 72 -23.30 -5.65 9.78
C ARG A 72 -24.15 -4.92 10.83
N GLY A 73 -24.75 -3.79 10.48
CA GLY A 73 -25.68 -3.03 11.32
C GLY A 73 -25.02 -2.00 12.25
N TRP A 74 -23.73 -1.71 12.08
CA TRP A 74 -23.06 -0.65 12.85
C TRP A 74 -23.43 0.74 12.33
N ARG A 75 -23.55 1.72 13.24
CA ARG A 75 -23.74 3.13 12.85
C ARG A 75 -22.40 3.70 12.41
N VAL A 76 -22.22 3.83 11.09
CA VAL A 76 -20.97 4.30 10.49
C VAL A 76 -21.18 5.66 9.82
N ALA A 77 -20.34 6.62 10.19
CA ALA A 77 -20.17 7.88 9.48
C ALA A 77 -18.84 7.87 8.72
N LEU A 78 -18.83 8.30 7.46
CA LEU A 78 -17.63 8.46 6.65
C LEU A 78 -17.48 9.94 6.27
N ILE A 79 -16.33 10.52 6.57
CA ILE A 79 -15.99 11.89 6.19
C ILE A 79 -14.94 11.89 5.08
N GLU A 80 -15.17 12.72 4.05
CA GLU A 80 -14.27 12.91 2.94
C GLU A 80 -14.08 14.41 2.67
N ARG A 81 -12.83 14.85 2.52
CA ARG A 81 -12.48 16.25 2.32
C ARG A 81 -13.02 16.79 0.98
N GLY A 82 -13.11 15.93 -0.02
CA GLY A 82 -13.71 16.24 -1.32
C GLY A 82 -14.98 15.45 -1.57
N ILE A 83 -15.26 15.18 -2.85
CA ILE A 83 -16.29 14.23 -3.26
C ILE A 83 -15.65 12.85 -3.27
N LEU A 84 -16.31 11.85 -2.66
CA LEU A 84 -15.86 10.47 -2.72
C LEU A 84 -16.13 9.94 -4.13
N ARG A 85 -15.04 9.81 -4.90
CA ARG A 85 -15.08 9.30 -6.27
C ARG A 85 -13.79 8.57 -6.61
N GLY A 86 -13.92 7.51 -7.41
CA GLY A 86 -12.78 6.84 -8.02
C GLY A 86 -12.04 7.77 -8.99
N ARG A 87 -10.77 7.46 -9.23
CA ARG A 87 -9.98 8.08 -10.31
C ARG A 87 -10.11 7.23 -11.57
N ASP A 88 -9.96 7.85 -12.74
CA ASP A 88 -10.01 7.13 -14.03
C ASP A 88 -8.80 6.18 -14.25
N GLN A 89 -7.80 6.25 -13.37
CA GLN A 89 -6.66 5.34 -13.35
C GLN A 89 -7.08 3.98 -12.78
N GLU A 90 -6.89 2.92 -13.56
CA GLU A 90 -7.12 1.55 -13.12
C GLU A 90 -6.16 1.12 -11.98
N TRP A 91 -6.64 0.22 -11.12
CA TRP A 91 -5.82 -0.46 -10.11
C TRP A 91 -5.56 -1.91 -10.52
N ASN A 92 -4.28 -2.28 -10.60
CA ASN A 92 -3.86 -3.64 -10.93
C ASN A 92 -3.92 -4.56 -9.71
N ILE A 93 -4.53 -5.74 -9.89
CA ILE A 93 -4.69 -6.76 -8.84
C ILE A 93 -4.85 -8.15 -9.46
N SER A 94 -4.67 -9.21 -8.68
CA SER A 94 -4.94 -10.59 -9.12
C SER A 94 -6.40 -11.00 -8.86
N ARG A 95 -6.93 -11.92 -9.68
CA ARG A 95 -8.35 -12.36 -9.63
C ARG A 95 -8.79 -12.75 -8.22
N LYS A 96 -8.01 -13.63 -7.59
CA LYS A 96 -8.32 -14.22 -6.28
C LYS A 96 -8.52 -13.17 -5.19
N GLU A 97 -7.78 -12.07 -5.23
CA GLU A 97 -7.89 -11.04 -4.19
C GLU A 97 -9.23 -10.31 -4.27
N LEU A 98 -9.85 -10.22 -5.46
CA LEU A 98 -11.14 -9.57 -5.65
C LEU A 98 -12.31 -10.38 -5.10
N ASP A 99 -12.16 -11.69 -4.93
CA ASP A 99 -13.21 -12.58 -4.40
C ASP A 99 -13.70 -12.12 -3.02
N VAL A 100 -12.84 -11.43 -2.25
CA VAL A 100 -13.20 -10.89 -0.93
C VAL A 100 -14.40 -9.94 -0.97
N PHE A 101 -14.60 -9.19 -2.07
CA PHE A 101 -15.76 -8.31 -2.21
C PHE A 101 -17.06 -9.11 -2.30
N VAL A 102 -17.02 -10.25 -2.98
CA VAL A 102 -18.16 -11.17 -3.11
C VAL A 102 -18.37 -11.92 -1.80
N GLU A 103 -17.31 -12.44 -1.18
CA GLU A 103 -17.37 -13.13 0.12
C GLU A 103 -17.99 -12.27 1.23
N LEU A 104 -17.75 -10.95 1.19
CA LEU A 104 -18.31 -10.00 2.14
C LEU A 104 -19.68 -9.43 1.71
N ASN A 105 -20.23 -9.88 0.57
CA ASN A 105 -21.47 -9.36 -0.02
C ASN A 105 -21.44 -7.84 -0.28
N LEU A 106 -20.25 -7.30 -0.56
CA LEU A 106 -20.06 -5.92 -0.97
C LEU A 106 -20.38 -5.73 -2.45
N LEU A 107 -20.06 -6.73 -3.27
CA LEU A 107 -20.40 -6.78 -4.68
C LEU A 107 -20.97 -8.15 -5.01
N SER A 108 -21.93 -8.20 -5.94
CA SER A 108 -22.25 -9.44 -6.66
C SER A 108 -21.17 -9.75 -7.70
N GLU A 109 -21.11 -11.00 -8.16
CA GLU A 109 -20.25 -11.43 -9.27
C GLU A 109 -20.42 -10.54 -10.52
N ALA A 110 -21.65 -10.14 -10.82
CA ALA A 110 -21.95 -9.29 -11.98
C ALA A 110 -21.42 -7.85 -11.79
N GLU A 111 -21.56 -7.28 -10.60
CA GLU A 111 -21.03 -5.94 -10.27
C GLU A 111 -19.50 -5.95 -10.25
N LEU A 112 -18.89 -7.02 -9.72
CA LEU A 112 -17.44 -7.19 -9.78
C LEU A 112 -16.95 -7.29 -11.23
N GLY A 113 -17.67 -8.05 -12.06
CA GLY A 113 -17.43 -8.13 -13.51
C GLY A 113 -17.48 -6.77 -14.20
N GLN A 114 -18.41 -5.89 -13.81
CA GLN A 114 -18.51 -4.52 -14.35
C GLN A 114 -17.39 -3.60 -13.86
N ALA A 115 -16.89 -3.81 -12.64
CA ALA A 115 -15.77 -3.05 -12.10
C ALA A 115 -14.42 -3.43 -12.74
N ILE A 116 -14.31 -4.57 -13.44
CA ILE A 116 -13.10 -4.96 -14.16
C ILE A 116 -13.07 -4.27 -15.53
N ALA A 117 -12.12 -3.37 -15.72
CA ALA A 117 -11.93 -2.64 -16.96
C ALA A 117 -11.07 -3.41 -17.96
N THR A 118 -10.02 -4.08 -17.47
CA THR A 118 -9.07 -4.80 -18.31
C THR A 118 -8.64 -6.11 -17.68
N GLU A 119 -8.30 -7.07 -18.54
CA GLU A 119 -7.61 -8.29 -18.18
C GLU A 119 -6.63 -8.61 -19.30
N TYR A 120 -5.37 -8.90 -18.93
CA TYR A 120 -4.32 -9.22 -19.88
C TYR A 120 -3.54 -10.44 -19.41
N ASN A 121 -2.78 -11.05 -20.32
CA ASN A 121 -1.84 -12.12 -20.01
C ASN A 121 -0.96 -12.37 -21.25
N PRO A 122 0.32 -12.74 -21.10
CA PRO A 122 1.09 -12.84 -19.85
C PRO A 122 1.68 -11.49 -19.39
N ALA A 123 2.35 -11.51 -18.23
CA ALA A 123 3.15 -10.41 -17.72
C ALA A 123 4.63 -10.82 -17.61
N ARG A 124 5.53 -9.85 -17.80
CA ARG A 124 6.99 -10.07 -17.86
C ARG A 124 7.71 -9.47 -16.67
N VAL A 125 8.77 -10.16 -16.25
CA VAL A 125 9.83 -9.65 -15.37
C VAL A 125 11.14 -9.76 -16.14
N SER A 126 11.95 -8.71 -16.16
CA SER A 126 13.21 -8.70 -16.92
C SER A 126 14.20 -7.67 -16.39
N PHE A 127 15.49 -8.01 -16.40
CA PHE A 127 16.54 -7.11 -15.97
C PHE A 127 17.65 -7.05 -17.03
N LEU A 128 18.40 -5.95 -17.06
CA LEU A 128 19.46 -5.73 -18.05
C LEU A 128 20.44 -6.92 -18.07
N ASN A 129 20.66 -7.49 -19.26
CA ASN A 129 21.49 -8.68 -19.50
C ASN A 129 20.98 -9.98 -18.85
N GLY A 130 19.76 -9.99 -18.31
CA GLY A 130 19.10 -11.15 -17.72
C GLY A 130 18.14 -11.86 -18.70
N ALA A 131 17.63 -13.02 -18.27
CA ALA A 131 16.55 -13.70 -18.98
C ALA A 131 15.20 -13.05 -18.65
N GLU A 132 14.25 -13.13 -19.59
CA GLU A 132 12.87 -12.76 -19.33
C GLU A 132 12.14 -13.90 -18.64
N VAL A 133 11.44 -13.57 -17.56
CA VAL A 133 10.55 -14.49 -16.84
C VAL A 133 9.11 -14.07 -17.13
N TRP A 134 8.29 -15.03 -17.56
CA TRP A 134 6.90 -14.80 -17.94
C TRP A 134 5.95 -15.48 -16.95
N VAL A 135 4.97 -14.73 -16.47
CA VAL A 135 3.95 -15.20 -15.54
C VAL A 135 2.56 -14.91 -16.06
N ARG A 136 1.59 -15.68 -15.56
CA ARG A 136 0.16 -15.48 -15.83
C ARG A 136 -0.57 -15.22 -14.52
N ASP A 137 -1.65 -14.48 -14.61
CA ASP A 137 -2.63 -14.31 -13.52
C ASP A 137 -2.05 -13.62 -12.28
N VAL A 138 -1.09 -12.70 -12.47
CA VAL A 138 -0.46 -11.89 -11.43
C VAL A 138 -0.64 -10.42 -11.77
N LEU A 139 -1.36 -9.67 -10.93
CA LEU A 139 -1.67 -8.24 -11.10
C LEU A 139 -2.29 -7.90 -12.48
N ASN A 140 -2.89 -8.91 -13.10
CA ASN A 140 -3.20 -8.91 -14.53
C ASN A 140 -4.57 -8.32 -14.87
N ILE A 141 -5.28 -7.82 -13.85
CA ILE A 141 -6.62 -7.26 -13.95
C ILE A 141 -6.56 -5.79 -13.55
N GLY A 142 -6.99 -4.92 -14.45
CA GLY A 142 -7.22 -3.50 -14.15
C GLY A 142 -8.65 -3.29 -13.68
N VAL A 143 -8.81 -2.88 -12.42
CA VAL A 143 -10.10 -2.52 -11.83
C VAL A 143 -10.35 -1.03 -12.05
N ASP A 144 -11.56 -0.67 -12.48
CA ASP A 144 -12.06 0.70 -12.58
C ASP A 144 -12.48 1.23 -11.20
N PRO A 145 -11.71 2.15 -10.58
CA PRO A 145 -12.08 2.68 -9.28
C PRO A 145 -13.38 3.49 -9.33
N VAL A 146 -13.74 4.08 -10.48
CA VAL A 146 -14.98 4.87 -10.57
C VAL A 146 -16.17 3.95 -10.32
N SER A 147 -16.27 2.86 -11.09
CA SER A 147 -17.36 1.88 -10.94
C SER A 147 -17.32 1.18 -9.58
N LEU A 148 -16.13 0.76 -9.12
CA LEU A 148 -15.98 0.07 -7.84
C LEU A 148 -16.43 0.96 -6.66
N LEU A 149 -15.91 2.19 -6.58
CA LEU A 149 -16.22 3.08 -5.46
C LEU A 149 -17.68 3.54 -5.48
N ASP A 150 -18.26 3.79 -6.66
CA ASP A 150 -19.68 4.15 -6.77
C ASP A 150 -20.57 3.01 -6.28
N THR A 151 -20.25 1.75 -6.63
CA THR A 151 -20.98 0.57 -6.17
C THR A 151 -20.87 0.41 -4.65
N LEU A 152 -19.65 0.51 -4.10
CA LEU A 152 -19.42 0.42 -2.64
C LEU A 152 -20.11 1.56 -1.87
N LYS A 153 -20.11 2.78 -2.45
CA LYS A 153 -20.82 3.94 -1.90
C LYS A 153 -22.32 3.70 -1.85
N LEU A 154 -22.92 3.14 -2.90
CA LEU A 154 -24.34 2.77 -2.89
C LEU A 154 -24.62 1.74 -1.79
N ARG A 155 -23.82 0.67 -1.70
CA ARG A 155 -23.97 -0.37 -0.66
C ARG A 155 -23.86 0.17 0.75
N PHE A 156 -22.94 1.10 0.99
CA PHE A 156 -22.79 1.80 2.26
C PHE A 156 -24.04 2.61 2.64
N LEU A 157 -24.58 3.38 1.70
CA LEU A 157 -25.77 4.20 1.91
C LEU A 157 -27.04 3.35 2.11
N GLU A 158 -27.20 2.28 1.32
CA GLU A 158 -28.30 1.31 1.46
C GLU A 158 -28.28 0.62 2.82
N ALA A 159 -27.09 0.35 3.37
CA ALA A 159 -26.92 -0.20 4.71
C ALA A 159 -27.12 0.83 5.85
N GLY A 160 -27.47 2.08 5.53
CA GLY A 160 -27.72 3.15 6.50
C GLY A 160 -26.49 3.96 6.92
N GLY A 161 -25.33 3.72 6.29
CA GLY A 161 -24.14 4.53 6.49
C GLY A 161 -24.36 5.99 6.08
N GLN A 162 -23.73 6.93 6.80
CA GLN A 162 -23.80 8.36 6.47
C GLN A 162 -22.50 8.83 5.85
N LEU A 163 -22.59 9.47 4.68
CA LEU A 163 -21.45 10.03 3.97
C LEU A 163 -21.47 11.57 4.04
N PHE A 164 -20.39 12.14 4.56
CA PHE A 164 -20.16 13.58 4.64
C PHE A 164 -19.05 13.96 3.66
N GLU A 165 -19.43 14.32 2.44
CA GLU A 165 -18.51 14.86 1.43
C GLU A 165 -18.19 16.34 1.70
N ASN A 166 -17.11 16.83 1.12
CA ASN A 166 -16.59 18.19 1.31
C ASN A 166 -16.41 18.56 2.80
N THR A 167 -16.09 17.56 3.62
CA THR A 167 -15.97 17.65 5.08
C THR A 167 -14.58 17.16 5.49
N ALA A 168 -13.72 18.09 5.89
CA ALA A 168 -12.34 17.79 6.27
C ALA A 168 -12.23 17.39 7.73
N PHE A 169 -11.38 16.41 8.04
CA PHE A 169 -10.90 16.14 9.40
C PHE A 169 -10.00 17.27 9.89
N GLU A 170 -10.25 17.77 11.10
CA GLU A 170 -9.44 18.81 11.74
C GLU A 170 -8.70 18.28 12.98
N ALA A 171 -9.40 17.59 13.88
CA ALA A 171 -8.82 17.05 15.12
C ALA A 171 -9.60 15.86 15.67
N ALA A 172 -8.97 15.12 16.58
CA ALA A 172 -9.55 14.05 17.36
C ALA A 172 -9.26 14.28 18.85
N ILE A 173 -10.28 14.15 19.70
CA ILE A 173 -10.14 14.23 21.15
C ILE A 173 -10.55 12.88 21.74
N VAL A 174 -9.59 12.14 22.28
CA VAL A 174 -9.80 10.83 22.89
C VAL A 174 -10.26 11.00 24.32
N HIS A 175 -11.38 10.34 24.66
CA HIS A 175 -11.97 10.26 25.99
C HIS A 175 -11.91 8.82 26.51
N PRO A 176 -12.15 8.57 27.82
CA PRO A 176 -12.15 7.21 28.36
C PRO A 176 -13.15 6.27 27.67
N ASP A 177 -14.35 6.77 27.33
CA ASP A 177 -15.50 6.02 26.82
C ASP A 177 -15.84 6.30 25.34
N GLY A 178 -15.12 7.22 24.68
CA GLY A 178 -15.34 7.54 23.26
C GLY A 178 -14.26 8.44 22.66
N ILE A 179 -14.53 8.96 21.46
CA ILE A 179 -13.69 9.92 20.77
C ILE A 179 -14.55 10.96 20.05
N THR A 180 -14.18 12.23 20.18
CA THR A 180 -14.77 13.35 19.44
C THR A 180 -13.94 13.64 18.21
N ILE A 181 -14.57 13.73 17.04
CA ILE A 181 -13.93 14.12 15.78
C ILE A 181 -14.39 15.52 15.41
N GLU A 182 -13.46 16.47 15.37
CA GLU A 182 -13.68 17.82 14.86
C GLU A 182 -13.56 17.80 13.35
N VAL A 183 -14.58 18.32 12.67
CA VAL A 183 -14.65 18.37 11.21
C VAL A 183 -15.02 19.76 10.73
N LYS A 184 -14.63 20.06 9.49
CA LYS A 184 -14.92 21.34 8.84
C LYS A 184 -15.57 21.11 7.48
N SER A 185 -16.85 21.49 7.37
CA SER A 185 -17.58 21.46 6.11
C SER A 185 -17.23 22.67 5.25
N GLN A 186 -17.04 22.47 3.95
CA GLN A 186 -16.86 23.56 2.99
C GLN A 186 -18.18 24.27 2.65
N ALA A 187 -19.34 23.64 2.89
CA ALA A 187 -20.65 24.17 2.52
C ALA A 187 -21.28 25.10 3.58
N GLU A 188 -20.94 24.94 4.86
CA GLU A 188 -21.59 25.65 5.98
C GLU A 188 -20.65 26.63 6.68
N ASN A 189 -20.55 27.89 6.21
CA ASN A 189 -19.79 29.00 6.83
C ASN A 189 -18.37 28.65 7.34
N SER A 190 -17.78 27.52 6.91
CA SER A 190 -16.53 26.95 7.44
C SER A 190 -16.49 26.76 8.97
N ALA A 191 -17.63 26.56 9.65
CA ALA A 191 -17.65 26.32 11.08
C ALA A 191 -17.14 24.90 11.41
N ILE A 192 -16.40 24.77 12.52
CA ILE A 192 -16.00 23.46 13.04
C ILE A 192 -17.21 22.84 13.73
N SER A 193 -17.59 21.64 13.30
CA SER A 193 -18.59 20.79 13.95
C SER A 193 -17.94 19.55 14.54
N THR A 194 -18.68 18.79 15.35
CA THR A 194 -18.15 17.59 16.03
C THR A 194 -19.00 16.37 15.76
N LEU A 195 -18.35 15.21 15.65
CA LEU A 195 -18.96 13.88 15.60
C LEU A 195 -18.48 13.07 16.80
N ARG A 196 -19.40 12.46 17.56
CA ARG A 196 -19.07 11.63 18.73
C ARG A 196 -19.20 10.15 18.41
N THR A 197 -18.12 9.40 18.62
CA THR A 197 -18.04 7.99 18.21
C THR A 197 -17.32 7.11 19.23
N ARG A 198 -17.48 5.79 19.14
CA ARG A 198 -16.75 4.81 19.95
C ARG A 198 -15.36 4.53 19.41
N LEU A 199 -15.26 4.41 18.08
CA LEU A 199 -14.04 4.13 17.32
C LEU A 199 -13.88 5.14 16.17
N PHE A 200 -12.65 5.63 16.00
CA PHE A 200 -12.22 6.40 14.84
C PHE A 200 -11.29 5.56 13.96
N ILE A 201 -11.61 5.47 12.67
CA ILE A 201 -10.78 4.81 11.66
C ILE A 201 -10.10 5.87 10.79
N ASP A 202 -8.78 5.87 10.81
CA ASP A 202 -7.96 6.74 9.96
C ASP A 202 -7.61 6.01 8.65
N ALA A 203 -8.22 6.46 7.55
CA ALA A 203 -8.01 5.99 6.19
C ALA A 203 -7.59 7.15 5.26
N MET A 204 -6.99 8.22 5.80
CA MET A 204 -6.60 9.43 5.04
C MET A 204 -5.33 9.25 4.18
N GLY A 205 -4.73 8.06 4.23
CA GLY A 205 -3.55 7.67 3.47
C GLY A 205 -2.22 8.04 4.13
N HIS A 206 -1.13 7.96 3.36
CA HIS A 206 0.26 8.17 3.81
C HIS A 206 0.51 9.50 4.51
N PHE A 207 -0.24 10.55 4.14
CA PHE A 207 -0.05 11.90 4.66
C PHE A 207 -1.04 12.27 5.76
N SER A 208 -1.74 11.27 6.33
CA SER A 208 -2.63 11.47 7.47
C SER A 208 -1.95 12.31 8.56
N PRO A 209 -2.60 13.39 9.04
CA PRO A 209 -2.05 14.19 10.13
C PRO A 209 -1.98 13.39 11.44
N VAL A 210 -2.85 12.40 11.63
CA VAL A 210 -2.84 11.51 12.81
C VAL A 210 -1.59 10.64 12.80
N ILE A 211 -1.27 10.02 11.66
CA ILE A 211 -0.04 9.22 11.48
C ILE A 211 1.20 10.09 11.66
N ARG A 212 1.22 11.29 11.07
CA ARG A 212 2.37 12.21 11.18
C ARG A 212 2.62 12.64 12.62
N GLN A 213 1.57 12.86 13.41
CA GLN A 213 1.68 13.12 14.83
C GLN A 213 2.19 11.90 15.60
N ALA A 214 1.62 10.71 15.34
CA ALA A 214 2.04 9.47 16.00
C ALA A 214 3.51 9.14 15.75
N ARG A 215 4.02 9.43 14.54
CA ARG A 215 5.42 9.28 14.16
C ARG A 215 6.31 10.44 14.60
N GLN A 216 5.77 11.49 15.22
CA GLN A 216 6.52 12.65 15.73
C GLN A 216 7.47 13.29 14.69
N GLY A 217 7.08 13.32 13.41
CA GLY A 217 7.91 13.88 12.35
C GLY A 217 9.10 13.01 11.93
N GLN A 218 9.16 11.74 12.34
CA GLN A 218 10.18 10.79 11.87
C GLN A 218 10.21 10.75 10.34
N LYS A 219 11.42 10.87 9.77
CA LYS A 219 11.63 10.68 8.33
C LYS A 219 11.41 9.20 7.95
N PRO A 220 10.82 8.91 6.79
CA PRO A 220 10.73 7.54 6.30
C PRO A 220 12.12 6.93 6.09
N ASP A 221 12.23 5.61 6.31
CA ASP A 221 13.46 4.85 6.12
C ASP A 221 13.76 4.63 4.63
N SER A 222 12.71 4.59 3.80
CA SER A 222 12.81 4.53 2.34
C SER A 222 11.59 5.17 1.70
N ILE A 223 11.75 5.60 0.45
CA ILE A 223 10.71 6.21 -0.36
C ILE A 223 10.75 5.59 -1.74
N CYS A 224 9.60 5.20 -2.28
CA CYS A 224 9.46 4.96 -3.71
C CYS A 224 8.96 6.23 -4.38
N LEU A 225 9.72 6.75 -5.34
CA LEU A 225 9.24 7.76 -6.28
C LEU A 225 8.69 7.04 -7.50
N VAL A 226 7.51 7.43 -7.96
CA VAL A 226 6.91 6.93 -9.19
C VAL A 226 6.45 8.09 -10.06
N VAL A 227 6.65 7.94 -11.36
CA VAL A 227 6.10 8.79 -12.42
C VAL A 227 5.63 7.91 -13.57
N GLY A 228 4.74 8.42 -14.40
CA GLY A 228 4.24 7.67 -15.53
C GLY A 228 3.10 8.36 -16.25
N SER A 229 2.55 7.66 -17.22
CA SER A 229 1.38 8.13 -17.97
C SER A 229 0.53 6.98 -18.48
N CYS A 230 -0.72 7.29 -18.82
CA CYS A 230 -1.47 6.46 -19.76
C CYS A 230 -1.54 7.19 -21.11
N ALA A 231 -1.21 6.49 -22.19
CA ALA A 231 -1.24 7.04 -23.54
C ALA A 231 -1.73 6.01 -24.58
N ARG A 232 -2.25 6.52 -25.69
CA ARG A 232 -2.55 5.75 -26.91
C ARG A 232 -1.41 5.87 -27.90
N GLY A 233 -1.35 4.95 -28.87
CA GLY A 233 -0.33 4.96 -29.93
C GLY A 233 0.77 3.90 -29.78
N PHE A 234 0.74 3.10 -28.70
CA PHE A 234 1.68 1.98 -28.55
C PHE A 234 1.41 0.87 -29.59
N PRO A 235 2.47 0.30 -30.21
CA PRO A 235 2.32 -0.73 -31.24
C PRO A 235 1.90 -2.09 -30.68
N GLN A 236 2.29 -2.41 -29.44
CA GLN A 236 1.92 -3.64 -28.72
C GLN A 236 1.27 -3.29 -27.39
N ASN A 237 0.17 -3.97 -27.06
CA ASN A 237 -0.56 -3.73 -25.81
C ASN A 237 -1.30 -4.97 -25.28
N GLU A 238 -0.79 -6.16 -25.58
CA GLU A 238 -1.42 -7.43 -25.19
C GLU A 238 -0.81 -8.02 -23.91
N THR A 239 0.41 -7.60 -23.57
CA THR A 239 1.19 -8.08 -22.42
C THR A 239 1.51 -6.96 -21.44
N GLY A 240 1.81 -7.32 -20.20
CA GLY A 240 2.29 -6.39 -19.18
C GLY A 240 3.74 -6.60 -18.79
N ASP A 241 4.32 -5.61 -18.12
CA ASP A 241 5.61 -5.65 -17.45
C ASP A 241 5.37 -5.41 -15.96
N LEU A 242 5.65 -6.42 -15.12
CA LEU A 242 5.48 -6.32 -13.66
C LEU A 242 6.69 -5.71 -12.98
N PHE A 243 7.89 -6.05 -13.48
CA PHE A 243 9.12 -5.56 -12.88
C PHE A 243 10.25 -5.63 -13.89
N VAL A 244 10.50 -4.50 -14.56
CA VAL A 244 11.54 -4.39 -15.59
C VAL A 244 12.60 -3.38 -15.20
N SER A 245 13.87 -3.67 -15.48
CA SER A 245 14.93 -2.66 -15.45
C SER A 245 15.91 -2.91 -16.57
N PHE A 246 16.04 -1.97 -17.50
CA PHE A 246 16.90 -2.12 -18.69
C PHE A 246 18.04 -1.11 -18.74
N THR A 247 18.22 -0.30 -17.70
CA THR A 247 19.33 0.65 -17.58
C THR A 247 20.27 0.22 -16.45
N PRO A 248 21.57 0.56 -16.53
CA PRO A 248 22.42 0.52 -15.34
C PRO A 248 21.94 1.53 -14.29
N ILE A 249 22.57 1.51 -13.11
CA ILE A 249 22.40 2.54 -12.08
C ILE A 249 22.71 3.91 -12.70
N GLN A 250 21.77 4.85 -12.52
CA GLN A 250 21.85 6.23 -12.99
C GLN A 250 21.41 7.16 -11.85
N HIS A 251 22.00 8.35 -11.77
CA HIS A 251 21.61 9.36 -10.77
C HIS A 251 21.54 8.82 -9.31
N GLN A 252 22.47 7.92 -8.95
CA GLN A 252 22.51 7.23 -7.66
C GLN A 252 21.20 6.50 -7.32
N CYS A 253 20.58 5.87 -8.31
CA CYS A 253 19.41 5.02 -8.13
C CYS A 253 19.28 3.98 -9.27
N GLN A 254 18.41 2.97 -9.06
CA GLN A 254 18.04 2.03 -10.11
C GLN A 254 16.64 2.37 -10.61
N TYR A 255 16.51 2.51 -11.93
CA TYR A 255 15.23 2.73 -12.58
C TYR A 255 14.53 1.40 -12.85
N PHE A 256 13.30 1.30 -12.36
CA PHE A 256 12.41 0.17 -12.58
C PHE A 256 11.16 0.62 -13.32
N TRP A 257 10.60 -0.30 -14.08
CA TRP A 257 9.49 -0.04 -14.97
C TRP A 257 8.39 -1.06 -14.81
N GLU A 258 7.17 -0.55 -14.96
CA GLU A 258 5.96 -1.33 -15.07
C GLU A 258 5.19 -0.87 -16.31
N ALA A 259 4.42 -1.78 -16.91
CA ALA A 259 3.57 -1.45 -18.03
C ALA A 259 2.34 -2.35 -18.05
N PHE A 260 1.16 -1.75 -18.23
CA PHE A 260 -0.12 -2.43 -18.15
C PHE A 260 -1.01 -2.00 -19.32
N PRO A 261 -1.62 -2.94 -20.05
CA PRO A 261 -2.78 -2.64 -20.88
C PRO A 261 -3.87 -1.98 -20.02
N ALA A 262 -4.47 -0.92 -20.56
CA ALA A 262 -5.52 -0.15 -19.90
C ALA A 262 -6.63 0.17 -20.91
N ARG A 263 -7.84 0.45 -20.45
CA ARG A 263 -9.00 0.80 -21.29
C ARG A 263 -8.71 1.97 -22.24
N ASP A 264 -7.94 2.95 -21.78
CA ASP A 264 -7.62 4.16 -22.53
C ASP A 264 -6.29 4.08 -23.31
N GLY A 265 -5.62 2.92 -23.35
CA GLY A 265 -4.34 2.74 -24.03
C GLY A 265 -3.41 1.83 -23.23
N ARG A 266 -2.19 2.30 -22.97
CA ARG A 266 -1.22 1.60 -22.12
C ARG A 266 -0.76 2.53 -21.02
N THR A 267 -0.74 2.01 -19.80
CA THR A 267 -0.17 2.70 -18.65
C THR A 267 1.27 2.24 -18.47
N THR A 268 2.20 3.16 -18.38
CA THR A 268 3.62 2.88 -18.15
C THR A 268 4.14 3.71 -16.99
N TYR A 269 4.89 3.08 -16.11
CA TYR A 269 5.48 3.70 -14.93
C TYR A 269 7.00 3.56 -14.95
N LEU A 270 7.68 4.60 -14.49
CA LEU A 270 9.06 4.58 -14.03
C LEU A 270 9.04 4.82 -12.52
N PHE A 271 9.68 3.95 -11.75
CA PHE A 271 9.82 4.10 -10.32
C PHE A 271 11.22 3.75 -9.82
N THR A 272 11.53 4.21 -8.60
CA THR A 272 12.81 3.96 -7.95
C THR A 272 12.69 4.00 -6.43
N TYR A 273 13.48 3.18 -5.74
CA TYR A 273 13.62 3.21 -4.28
C TYR A 273 14.78 4.12 -3.87
N LEU A 274 14.51 5.06 -2.98
CA LEU A 274 15.44 6.07 -2.49
C LEU A 274 15.42 6.12 -0.95
N ASP A 275 16.41 6.79 -0.38
CA ASP A 275 16.35 7.35 0.97
C ASP A 275 15.77 8.79 0.93
N ALA A 276 15.55 9.39 2.10
CA ALA A 276 15.07 10.77 2.22
C ALA A 276 16.20 11.83 2.25
N ASP A 277 17.31 11.59 1.55
CA ASP A 277 18.44 12.53 1.53
C ASP A 277 18.08 13.84 0.79
N PRO A 278 18.44 15.04 1.31
CA PRO A 278 18.20 16.34 0.66
C PRO A 278 18.66 16.44 -0.80
N GLN A 279 19.73 15.72 -1.17
CA GLN A 279 20.31 15.74 -2.52
C GLN A 279 19.50 14.95 -3.55
N ARG A 280 18.49 14.18 -3.13
CA ARG A 280 17.63 13.42 -4.05
C ARG A 280 16.86 14.35 -4.99
N PHE A 281 16.73 13.94 -6.24
CA PHE A 281 16.04 14.70 -7.29
C PHE A 281 14.52 14.82 -7.05
N SER A 282 13.86 15.66 -7.84
CA SER A 282 12.41 15.89 -7.82
C SER A 282 11.65 14.88 -8.70
N LEU A 283 10.34 14.75 -8.48
CA LEU A 283 9.41 14.07 -9.39
C LEU A 283 9.43 14.72 -10.77
N GLU A 284 9.51 16.05 -10.89
CA GLU A 284 9.63 16.71 -12.19
C GLU A 284 10.88 16.27 -12.96
N PHE A 285 12.02 16.10 -12.27
CA PHE A 285 13.22 15.51 -12.87
C PHE A 285 13.00 14.05 -13.28
N LEU A 286 12.41 13.24 -12.40
CA LEU A 286 12.14 11.82 -12.70
C LEU A 286 11.17 11.66 -13.88
N PHE A 287 10.19 12.56 -14.02
CA PHE A 287 9.24 12.57 -15.14
C PHE A 287 9.95 12.89 -16.46
N GLU A 288 10.95 13.77 -16.44
CA GLU A 288 11.78 14.04 -17.63
C GLU A 288 12.58 12.78 -18.02
N GLU A 289 13.15 12.07 -17.04
CA GLU A 289 13.84 10.79 -17.28
C GLU A 289 12.90 9.71 -17.82
N TYR A 290 11.66 9.66 -17.34
CA TYR A 290 10.61 8.79 -17.86
C TYR A 290 10.38 9.05 -19.35
N LEU A 291 10.16 10.30 -19.75
CA LEU A 291 9.93 10.66 -21.16
C LEU A 291 11.15 10.38 -22.03
N ARG A 292 12.36 10.64 -21.51
CA ARG A 292 13.63 10.37 -22.20
C ARG A 292 13.85 8.90 -22.50
N LEU A 293 13.47 8.02 -21.57
CA LEU A 293 13.71 6.58 -21.65
C LEU A 293 12.54 5.79 -22.25
N LEU A 294 11.33 6.36 -22.30
CA LEU A 294 10.12 5.70 -22.80
C LEU A 294 10.29 5.13 -24.23
N PRO A 295 10.94 5.81 -25.20
CA PRO A 295 11.14 5.23 -26.53
C PRO A 295 12.01 3.98 -26.55
N ALA A 296 13.08 3.96 -25.74
CA ALA A 296 13.93 2.78 -25.61
C ALA A 296 13.21 1.64 -24.89
N TYR A 297 12.34 1.96 -23.93
CA TYR A 297 11.58 0.96 -23.17
C TYR A 297 10.47 0.31 -24.00
N GLN A 298 9.67 1.11 -24.70
CA GLN A 298 8.44 0.65 -25.37
C GLN A 298 8.54 0.58 -26.90
N GLY A 299 9.67 0.99 -27.48
CA GLY A 299 9.90 0.94 -28.91
C GLY A 299 9.03 1.91 -29.72
N VAL A 300 8.67 3.05 -29.13
CA VAL A 300 7.81 4.08 -29.75
C VAL A 300 8.24 5.49 -29.36
N GLU A 301 8.37 6.38 -30.34
CA GLU A 301 8.75 7.78 -30.07
C GLU A 301 7.64 8.53 -29.32
N VAL A 302 8.05 9.46 -28.45
CA VAL A 302 7.10 10.20 -27.59
C VAL A 302 6.11 11.05 -28.41
N ASP A 303 6.52 11.58 -29.55
CA ASP A 303 5.67 12.39 -30.44
C ASP A 303 4.57 11.57 -31.15
N GLN A 304 4.69 10.25 -31.15
CA GLN A 304 3.67 9.32 -31.66
C GLN A 304 2.62 8.94 -30.60
N LEU A 305 2.84 9.34 -29.34
CA LEU A 305 1.96 9.00 -28.23
C LEU A 305 0.93 10.10 -27.96
N GLN A 306 -0.32 9.69 -27.77
CA GLN A 306 -1.40 10.57 -27.33
C GLN A 306 -1.63 10.38 -25.83
N PHE A 307 -0.98 11.22 -25.02
CA PHE A 307 -1.11 11.20 -23.57
C PHE A 307 -2.53 11.52 -23.13
N GLN A 308 -3.11 10.62 -22.33
CA GLN A 308 -4.47 10.77 -21.76
C GLN A 308 -4.41 11.30 -20.33
N ARG A 309 -3.41 10.85 -19.56
CA ARG A 309 -3.23 11.20 -18.14
C ARG A 309 -1.79 11.03 -17.72
N ALA A 310 -1.38 11.82 -16.73
CA ALA A 310 -0.09 11.71 -16.05
C ALA A 310 -0.28 11.20 -14.63
N LEU A 311 0.73 10.48 -14.16
CA LEU A 311 0.74 9.83 -12.87
C LEU A 311 2.06 10.13 -12.20
N PHE A 312 2.02 10.54 -10.95
CA PHE A 312 3.21 10.81 -10.17
C PHE A 312 2.86 10.84 -8.69
N GLY A 313 3.83 10.45 -7.88
CA GLY A 313 3.66 10.42 -6.44
C GLY A 313 4.86 9.79 -5.78
N PHE A 314 4.80 9.73 -4.47
CA PHE A 314 5.81 9.02 -3.71
C PHE A 314 5.20 8.36 -2.50
N PHE A 315 5.77 7.22 -2.14
CA PHE A 315 5.26 6.35 -1.09
C PHE A 315 6.33 6.19 0.00
N PRO A 316 6.14 6.82 1.17
CA PRO A 316 7.04 6.63 2.29
C PRO A 316 6.86 5.24 2.89
N SER A 317 7.97 4.58 3.19
CA SER A 317 8.04 3.34 3.95
C SER A 317 8.85 3.54 5.23
N TYR A 318 8.34 2.96 6.30
CA TYR A 318 8.96 2.98 7.63
C TYR A 318 9.22 1.55 8.06
N ARG A 319 10.42 1.28 8.56
CA ARG A 319 10.83 -0.04 9.07
C ARG A 319 9.96 -0.49 10.23
N GLN A 320 9.53 0.44 11.06
CA GLN A 320 8.52 0.21 12.10
C GLN A 320 7.12 0.38 11.52
N SER A 321 6.69 -0.62 10.75
CA SER A 321 5.33 -0.73 10.21
C SER A 321 4.81 -2.17 10.32
N PRO A 322 3.50 -2.38 10.51
CA PRO A 322 2.45 -1.38 10.72
C PRO A 322 2.64 -0.52 11.97
N LEU A 323 2.20 0.74 11.92
CA LEU A 323 2.38 1.68 13.04
C LEU A 323 1.54 1.25 14.24
N GLN A 324 2.17 1.15 15.41
CA GLN A 324 1.49 0.91 16.67
C GLN A 324 0.93 2.24 17.19
N MET A 325 -0.39 2.43 17.06
CA MET A 325 -1.05 3.68 17.44
C MET A 325 -0.97 3.90 18.95
N PRO A 326 -0.46 5.07 19.43
CA PRO A 326 -0.28 5.30 20.86
C PRO A 326 -1.58 5.64 21.60
N TRP A 327 -2.68 5.90 20.87
CA TRP A 327 -3.95 6.33 21.44
C TRP A 327 -5.02 5.25 21.31
N SER A 328 -5.83 5.10 22.36
CA SER A 328 -7.03 4.27 22.33
C SER A 328 -8.06 4.83 21.33
N ARG A 329 -8.95 3.96 20.85
CA ARG A 329 -10.09 4.31 19.97
C ARG A 329 -9.71 4.90 18.61
N ILE A 330 -8.45 4.77 18.19
CA ILE A 330 -7.97 5.16 16.86
C ILE A 330 -7.36 3.94 16.18
N LEU A 331 -7.86 3.59 15.00
CA LEU A 331 -7.35 2.48 14.18
C LEU A 331 -6.97 2.98 12.79
N PRO A 332 -5.69 2.94 12.40
CA PRO A 332 -5.31 3.25 11.04
C PRO A 332 -5.55 2.05 10.10
N VAL A 333 -6.01 2.31 8.87
CA VAL A 333 -6.24 1.33 7.81
C VAL A 333 -5.77 1.87 6.46
N GLY A 334 -5.67 1.00 5.44
CA GLY A 334 -5.11 1.37 4.13
C GLY A 334 -3.69 1.93 4.28
N ASP A 335 -3.32 2.93 3.47
CA ASP A 335 -1.97 3.49 3.51
C ASP A 335 -1.63 4.20 4.83
N SER A 336 -2.64 4.59 5.62
CA SER A 336 -2.42 5.16 6.95
C SER A 336 -1.83 4.15 7.93
N SER A 337 -2.14 2.84 7.80
CA SER A 337 -1.57 1.84 8.71
C SER A 337 -0.11 1.53 8.41
N GLY A 338 0.34 1.77 7.18
CA GLY A 338 1.65 1.33 6.71
C GLY A 338 1.75 -0.19 6.52
N SER A 339 0.62 -0.89 6.35
CA SER A 339 0.58 -2.35 6.20
C SER A 339 0.88 -2.86 4.79
N GLN A 340 1.11 -1.97 3.83
CA GLN A 340 1.51 -2.32 2.47
C GLN A 340 2.97 -2.80 2.40
N SER A 341 3.27 -3.60 1.37
CA SER A 341 4.63 -4.06 1.08
C SER A 341 5.56 -2.88 0.74
N PRO A 342 6.80 -2.86 1.25
CA PRO A 342 7.81 -1.89 0.84
C PRO A 342 8.34 -2.15 -0.57
N LEU A 343 7.94 -3.23 -1.25
CA LEU A 343 8.31 -3.49 -2.65
C LEU A 343 7.28 -2.88 -3.59
N SER A 344 6.01 -3.32 -3.54
CA SER A 344 4.98 -2.83 -4.48
C SER A 344 4.32 -1.51 -4.06
N PHE A 345 4.32 -1.16 -2.77
CA PHE A 345 3.53 -0.06 -2.21
C PHE A 345 2.03 -0.10 -2.56
N GLY A 346 1.50 -1.30 -2.87
CA GLY A 346 0.11 -1.48 -3.30
C GLY A 346 -0.90 -1.35 -2.14
N GLY A 347 -1.31 -0.12 -1.83
CA GLY A 347 -2.32 0.20 -0.82
C GLY A 347 -3.68 -0.48 -1.03
N PHE A 348 -4.14 -0.51 -2.28
CA PHE A 348 -5.38 -1.17 -2.68
C PHE A 348 -5.34 -2.67 -2.41
N GLY A 349 -4.35 -3.38 -2.97
CA GLY A 349 -4.20 -4.84 -2.77
C GLY A 349 -4.07 -5.20 -1.29
N ALA A 350 -3.28 -4.44 -0.52
CA ALA A 350 -3.13 -4.66 0.92
C ALA A 350 -4.46 -4.45 1.69
N MET A 351 -5.24 -3.42 1.33
CA MET A 351 -6.55 -3.17 1.96
C MET A 351 -7.53 -4.30 1.65
N VAL A 352 -7.61 -4.73 0.38
CA VAL A 352 -8.47 -5.82 -0.08
C VAL A 352 -8.13 -7.12 0.66
N ARG A 353 -6.85 -7.50 0.69
CA ARG A 353 -6.35 -8.69 1.41
C ARG A 353 -6.73 -8.71 2.89
N HIS A 354 -6.70 -7.55 3.54
CA HIS A 354 -7.01 -7.44 4.97
C HIS A 354 -8.47 -7.11 5.28
N LEU A 355 -9.30 -6.85 4.27
CA LEU A 355 -10.66 -6.34 4.45
C LEU A 355 -11.52 -7.27 5.32
N LYS A 356 -11.50 -8.57 5.03
CA LYS A 356 -12.28 -9.58 5.75
C LYS A 356 -11.89 -9.68 7.22
N ARG A 357 -10.59 -9.82 7.53
CA ARG A 357 -10.11 -9.90 8.92
C ARG A 357 -10.36 -8.60 9.68
N LEU A 358 -10.22 -7.44 9.03
CA LEU A 358 -10.44 -6.15 9.68
C LEU A 358 -11.92 -5.95 9.99
N THR A 359 -12.81 -6.33 9.06
CA THR A 359 -14.26 -6.26 9.29
C THR A 359 -14.66 -7.08 10.51
N THR A 360 -14.26 -8.35 10.56
CA THR A 360 -14.55 -9.24 11.70
C THR A 360 -13.88 -8.75 12.98
N GLY A 361 -12.63 -8.33 12.91
CA GLY A 361 -11.92 -7.91 14.10
C GLY A 361 -12.40 -6.60 14.71
N ILE A 362 -12.81 -5.64 13.87
CA ILE A 362 -13.41 -4.38 14.33
C ILE A 362 -14.79 -4.66 14.97
N GLU A 363 -15.59 -5.53 14.38
CA GLU A 363 -16.87 -5.94 14.97
C GLU A 363 -16.68 -6.56 16.36
N GLU A 364 -15.77 -7.53 16.50
CA GLU A 364 -15.49 -8.16 17.79
C GLU A 364 -14.95 -7.15 18.81
N ALA A 365 -14.09 -6.22 18.39
CA ALA A 365 -13.59 -5.16 19.26
C ALA A 365 -14.72 -4.25 19.77
N LEU A 366 -15.68 -3.90 18.90
CA LEU A 366 -16.85 -3.09 19.28
C LEU A 366 -17.83 -3.86 20.18
N GLN A 367 -18.07 -5.14 19.92
CA GLN A 367 -18.94 -5.99 20.75
C GLN A 367 -18.38 -6.20 22.16
N ALA A 368 -17.07 -6.39 22.28
CA ALA A 368 -16.39 -6.59 23.55
C ALA A 368 -15.88 -5.29 24.20
N ASP A 369 -16.18 -4.12 23.62
CA ASP A 369 -15.63 -2.80 23.98
C ASP A 369 -14.11 -2.79 24.21
N THR A 370 -13.39 -3.57 23.40
CA THR A 370 -11.95 -3.79 23.49
C THR A 370 -11.22 -2.80 22.57
N LEU A 371 -11.37 -1.51 22.88
CA LEU A 371 -10.94 -0.36 22.04
C LEU A 371 -9.71 0.39 22.60
N SER A 372 -8.95 -0.25 23.49
CA SER A 372 -7.70 0.33 24.01
C SER A 372 -6.60 0.32 22.94
N ALA A 373 -5.61 1.19 23.07
CA ALA A 373 -4.45 1.23 22.18
C ALA A 373 -3.79 -0.16 21.96
N PRO A 374 -3.43 -0.93 23.02
CA PRO A 374 -2.82 -2.26 22.84
C PRO A 374 -3.79 -3.29 22.26
N ALA A 375 -5.10 -3.13 22.44
CA ALA A 375 -6.09 -4.03 21.85
C ALA A 375 -6.24 -3.78 20.35
N LEU A 376 -6.39 -2.53 19.93
CA LEU A 376 -6.52 -2.14 18.52
C LEU A 376 -5.23 -2.39 17.74
N ALA A 377 -4.07 -2.30 18.39
CA ALA A 377 -2.78 -2.68 17.82
C ALA A 377 -2.78 -4.11 17.24
N LEU A 378 -3.56 -5.04 17.81
CA LEU A 378 -3.65 -6.41 17.31
C LEU A 378 -4.42 -6.53 15.99
N LEU A 379 -5.18 -5.50 15.59
CA LEU A 379 -5.79 -5.41 14.25
C LEU A 379 -4.78 -4.97 13.18
N GLN A 380 -3.62 -4.44 13.58
CA GLN A 380 -2.49 -4.13 12.70
C GLN A 380 -1.22 -4.77 13.26
N PRO A 381 -1.18 -6.12 13.31
CA PRO A 381 -0.09 -6.84 13.96
C PRO A 381 1.21 -6.67 13.20
N TYR A 382 2.31 -6.93 13.88
CA TYR A 382 3.62 -7.08 13.24
C TYR A 382 3.57 -8.21 12.20
N GLN A 383 4.04 -7.93 10.98
CA GLN A 383 4.06 -8.88 9.87
C GLN A 383 5.50 -9.22 9.47
N PRO A 384 6.05 -10.36 9.95
CA PRO A 384 7.35 -10.85 9.52
C PRO A 384 7.46 -11.02 8.00
N SER A 385 6.42 -11.54 7.34
CA SER A 385 6.31 -11.73 5.89
C SER A 385 6.61 -10.46 5.10
N LEU A 386 6.08 -9.31 5.54
CA LEU A 386 6.39 -8.01 4.95
C LEU A 386 7.75 -7.49 5.41
N SER A 387 8.09 -7.65 6.68
CA SER A 387 9.32 -7.10 7.25
C SER A 387 10.59 -7.70 6.63
N VAL A 388 10.57 -8.98 6.23
CA VAL A 388 11.71 -9.61 5.53
C VAL A 388 11.96 -8.99 4.15
N THR A 389 10.96 -8.38 3.51
CA THR A 389 11.13 -7.75 2.20
C THR A 389 11.93 -6.44 2.26
N TRP A 390 12.08 -5.85 3.44
CA TRP A 390 12.86 -4.63 3.63
C TRP A 390 14.33 -4.80 3.22
N LEU A 391 14.89 -6.01 3.38
CA LEU A 391 16.24 -6.30 2.92
C LEU A 391 16.34 -6.27 1.39
N PHE A 392 15.32 -6.76 0.69
CA PHE A 392 15.26 -6.71 -0.77
C PHE A 392 15.17 -5.28 -1.27
N GLN A 393 14.28 -4.48 -0.67
CA GLN A 393 14.19 -3.05 -0.99
C GLN A 393 15.54 -2.36 -0.79
N ARG A 394 16.20 -2.58 0.36
CA ARG A 394 17.51 -2.01 0.66
C ARG A 394 18.60 -2.45 -0.33
N ALA A 395 18.54 -3.69 -0.82
CA ALA A 395 19.46 -4.18 -1.85
C ALA A 395 19.28 -3.45 -3.20
N MET A 396 18.08 -2.92 -3.46
CA MET A 396 17.72 -2.16 -4.66
C MET A 396 17.91 -0.64 -4.50
N THR A 397 18.24 -0.15 -3.30
CA THR A 397 18.51 1.26 -3.03
C THR A 397 20.01 1.56 -3.11
N VAL A 398 20.35 2.66 -3.79
CA VAL A 398 21.72 3.17 -3.92
C VAL A 398 21.84 4.43 -3.07
N GLY A 399 22.68 4.42 -2.02
CA GLY A 399 22.91 5.60 -1.18
C GLY A 399 23.69 6.70 -1.93
N ILE A 400 23.43 7.98 -1.63
CA ILE A 400 24.04 9.12 -2.33
C ILE A 400 25.57 9.02 -2.42
N GLU A 401 26.24 8.69 -1.32
CA GLU A 401 27.71 8.62 -1.25
C GLU A 401 28.29 7.25 -1.62
N ARG A 402 27.45 6.28 -1.98
CA ARG A 402 27.88 4.89 -2.24
C ARG A 402 28.27 4.72 -3.70
N LYS A 403 29.44 4.11 -3.91
CA LYS A 403 29.85 3.61 -5.22
C LYS A 403 29.45 2.15 -5.32
N ILE A 404 28.57 1.86 -6.27
CA ILE A 404 28.06 0.52 -6.57
C ILE A 404 28.35 0.26 -8.05
N GLU A 405 28.72 -0.98 -8.39
CA GLU A 405 28.92 -1.35 -9.79
C GLU A 405 27.64 -1.12 -10.60
N PRO A 406 27.71 -0.50 -11.79
CA PRO A 406 26.52 -0.01 -12.50
C PRO A 406 25.43 -1.06 -12.76
N GLU A 407 25.80 -2.33 -12.92
CA GLU A 407 24.86 -3.42 -13.20
C GLU A 407 24.56 -4.31 -11.99
N GLN A 408 25.08 -4.00 -10.79
CA GLN A 408 24.99 -4.89 -9.63
C GLN A 408 23.55 -5.27 -9.27
N ILE A 409 22.62 -4.31 -9.31
CA ILE A 409 21.22 -4.54 -8.96
C ILE A 409 20.52 -5.39 -10.03
N ASN A 410 20.76 -5.12 -11.32
CA ASN A 410 20.23 -5.94 -12.42
C ASN A 410 20.73 -7.39 -12.35
N GLN A 411 22.03 -7.59 -12.07
CA GLN A 411 22.62 -8.93 -11.93
C GLN A 411 22.04 -9.69 -10.73
N LEU A 412 21.85 -9.00 -9.60
CA LEU A 412 21.19 -9.58 -8.43
C LEU A 412 19.78 -10.05 -8.77
N LEU A 413 18.95 -9.15 -9.31
CA LEU A 413 17.55 -9.45 -9.57
C LEU A 413 17.39 -10.53 -10.66
N SER A 414 18.21 -10.50 -11.70
CA SER A 414 18.29 -11.57 -12.70
C SER A 414 18.55 -12.94 -12.06
N GLY A 415 19.54 -13.02 -11.16
CA GLY A 415 19.89 -14.27 -10.48
C GLY A 415 18.80 -14.77 -9.53
N VAL A 416 18.14 -13.86 -8.82
CA VAL A 416 17.02 -14.19 -7.90
C VAL A 416 15.81 -14.70 -8.69
N PHE A 417 15.39 -13.98 -9.73
CA PHE A 417 14.20 -14.35 -10.51
C PHE A 417 14.42 -15.61 -11.36
N ALA A 418 15.61 -15.81 -11.93
CA ALA A 418 15.96 -17.08 -12.57
C ALA A 418 15.95 -18.25 -11.57
N GLY A 419 16.35 -18.01 -10.32
CA GLY A 419 16.25 -18.97 -9.23
C GLY A 419 14.80 -19.31 -8.88
N MET A 420 13.93 -18.31 -8.77
CA MET A 420 12.49 -18.49 -8.51
C MET A 420 11.78 -19.20 -9.66
N GLU A 421 12.10 -18.86 -10.91
CA GLU A 421 11.54 -19.53 -12.09
C GLU A 421 11.87 -21.03 -12.08
N GLN A 422 13.10 -21.41 -11.74
CA GLN A 422 13.49 -22.82 -11.57
C GLN A 422 12.75 -23.53 -10.43
N LEU A 423 12.34 -22.81 -9.39
CA LEU A 423 11.55 -23.34 -8.28
C LEU A 423 10.05 -23.44 -8.64
N GLY A 424 9.61 -22.76 -9.70
CA GLY A 424 8.28 -22.85 -10.27
C GLY A 424 7.26 -21.84 -9.70
N GLU A 425 6.04 -21.91 -10.24
CA GLU A 425 4.95 -20.97 -9.91
C GLU A 425 4.60 -20.86 -8.42
N PRO A 426 4.64 -21.93 -7.59
CA PRO A 426 4.33 -21.83 -6.16
C PRO A 426 5.31 -20.96 -5.36
N VAL A 427 6.48 -20.64 -5.91
CA VAL A 427 7.44 -19.70 -5.31
C VAL A 427 7.37 -18.34 -5.99
N LEU A 428 7.32 -18.32 -7.34
CA LEU A 428 7.38 -17.10 -8.12
C LEU A 428 6.12 -16.23 -8.02
N LYS A 429 4.93 -16.83 -8.20
CA LYS A 429 3.66 -16.07 -8.23
C LYS A 429 3.35 -15.39 -6.89
N PRO A 430 3.46 -16.05 -5.73
CA PRO A 430 3.21 -15.40 -4.45
C PRO A 430 4.17 -14.21 -4.22
N PHE A 431 5.46 -14.39 -4.54
CA PHE A 431 6.46 -13.32 -4.36
C PHE A 431 6.10 -12.05 -5.14
N LEU A 432 5.65 -12.21 -6.39
CA LEU A 432 5.21 -11.09 -7.24
C LEU A 432 3.90 -10.42 -6.77
N GLN A 433 3.20 -11.00 -5.80
CA GLN A 433 1.99 -10.46 -5.17
C GLN A 433 2.26 -10.01 -3.72
N ASP A 434 3.54 -9.85 -3.36
CA ASP A 434 4.03 -9.53 -2.01
C ASP A 434 3.70 -10.58 -0.94
N VAL A 435 3.52 -11.83 -1.34
CA VAL A 435 3.30 -12.95 -0.44
C VAL A 435 4.61 -13.69 -0.24
N VAL A 436 5.22 -13.47 0.93
CA VAL A 436 6.50 -14.08 1.30
C VAL A 436 6.29 -15.10 2.41
N GLN A 437 6.33 -16.37 2.03
CA GLN A 437 6.25 -17.51 2.94
C GLN A 437 7.64 -18.03 3.33
N PHE A 438 7.76 -18.59 4.53
CA PHE A 438 9.04 -19.07 5.06
C PHE A 438 9.74 -20.08 4.14
N SER A 439 8.99 -21.09 3.67
CA SER A 439 9.53 -22.18 2.83
C SER A 439 10.01 -21.67 1.47
N ALA A 440 9.19 -20.88 0.77
CA ALA A 440 9.51 -20.29 -0.52
C ALA A 440 10.73 -19.35 -0.42
N LEU A 441 10.79 -18.52 0.61
CA LEU A 441 11.93 -17.64 0.87
C LEU A 441 13.20 -18.45 1.15
N SER A 442 13.12 -19.47 2.01
CA SER A 442 14.26 -20.36 2.33
C SER A 442 14.84 -21.02 1.09
N GLN A 443 13.97 -21.58 0.24
CA GLN A 443 14.36 -22.22 -1.02
C GLN A 443 15.03 -21.23 -1.97
N THR A 444 14.45 -20.04 -2.12
CA THR A 444 14.97 -18.98 -2.98
C THR A 444 16.35 -18.52 -2.53
N LEU A 445 16.52 -18.25 -1.23
CA LEU A 445 17.79 -17.81 -0.67
C LEU A 445 18.88 -18.89 -0.81
N LEU A 446 18.56 -20.14 -0.50
CA LEU A 446 19.49 -21.26 -0.64
C LEU A 446 19.90 -21.46 -2.10
N LYS A 447 18.94 -21.46 -3.02
CA LYS A 447 19.17 -21.59 -4.45
C LYS A 447 20.05 -20.45 -4.99
N THR A 448 19.77 -19.22 -4.57
CA THR A 448 20.55 -18.03 -4.95
C THR A 448 21.97 -18.10 -4.39
N ALA A 449 22.14 -18.52 -3.13
CA ALA A 449 23.47 -18.66 -2.51
C ALA A 449 24.34 -19.73 -3.20
N ILE A 450 23.74 -20.84 -3.63
CA ILE A 450 24.44 -21.91 -4.35
C ILE A 450 24.81 -21.47 -5.77
N ASN A 451 23.86 -20.89 -6.50
CA ASN A 451 24.05 -20.53 -7.91
C ASN A 451 24.89 -19.26 -8.09
N ASN A 452 24.83 -18.32 -7.13
CA ASN A 452 25.41 -16.99 -7.24
C ASN A 452 26.16 -16.54 -5.96
N PRO A 453 27.13 -17.31 -5.43
CA PRO A 453 27.80 -17.00 -4.16
C PRO A 453 28.55 -15.65 -4.20
N ALA A 454 29.12 -15.30 -5.35
CA ALA A 454 29.80 -14.03 -5.54
C ALA A 454 28.86 -12.82 -5.38
N LEU A 455 27.59 -12.93 -5.78
CA LEU A 455 26.60 -11.85 -5.62
C LEU A 455 26.30 -11.60 -4.14
N ILE A 456 26.12 -12.66 -3.34
CA ILE A 456 25.85 -12.53 -1.90
C ILE A 456 27.02 -11.85 -1.17
N ILE A 457 28.26 -12.20 -1.52
CA ILE A 457 29.46 -11.57 -0.96
C ILE A 457 29.49 -10.08 -1.30
N LYS A 458 29.17 -9.70 -2.54
CA LYS A 458 29.11 -8.29 -2.97
C LYS A 458 28.03 -7.48 -2.26
N LEU A 459 26.91 -8.10 -1.87
CA LEU A 459 25.83 -7.42 -1.15
C LEU A 459 26.14 -7.16 0.32
N THR A 460 27.00 -7.97 0.94
CA THR A 460 27.30 -7.86 2.38
C THR A 460 27.76 -6.45 2.80
N PRO A 461 28.73 -5.79 2.10
CA PRO A 461 29.12 -4.42 2.43
C PRO A 461 28.05 -3.36 2.11
N GLN A 462 27.16 -3.61 1.14
CA GLN A 462 26.05 -2.70 0.80
C GLN A 462 24.95 -2.74 1.87
N LEU A 463 24.57 -3.95 2.29
CA LEU A 463 23.49 -4.15 3.27
C LEU A 463 23.94 -3.76 4.67
N GLY A 464 25.18 -4.12 5.04
CA GLY A 464 25.75 -3.92 6.37
C GLY A 464 25.33 -5.01 7.36
N LEU A 465 26.20 -5.28 8.34
CA LEU A 465 25.99 -6.37 9.30
C LEU A 465 24.78 -6.16 10.21
N ILE A 466 24.58 -4.94 10.73
CA ILE A 466 23.48 -4.64 11.67
C ILE A 466 22.11 -4.87 11.01
N PRO A 467 21.83 -4.34 9.79
CA PRO A 467 20.62 -4.66 9.04
C PRO A 467 20.38 -6.14 8.78
N LEU A 468 21.44 -6.91 8.51
CA LEU A 468 21.35 -8.36 8.30
C LEU A 468 20.95 -9.10 9.59
N LEU A 469 21.54 -8.72 10.74
CA LEU A 469 21.17 -9.28 12.04
C LEU A 469 19.71 -9.02 12.38
N ASP A 470 19.21 -7.81 12.14
CA ASP A 470 17.81 -7.48 12.37
C ASP A 470 16.87 -8.21 11.39
N TRP A 471 17.28 -8.34 10.11
CA TRP A 471 16.54 -9.14 9.15
C TRP A 471 16.43 -10.62 9.58
N MET A 472 17.47 -11.21 10.15
CA MET A 472 17.41 -12.58 10.68
C MET A 472 16.32 -12.74 11.75
N ARG A 473 16.09 -11.72 12.59
CA ARG A 473 14.98 -11.73 13.55
C ARG A 473 13.64 -11.81 12.83
N HIS A 474 13.45 -11.05 11.75
CA HIS A 474 12.22 -11.12 10.95
C HIS A 474 12.05 -12.49 10.30
N TYR A 475 13.12 -13.03 9.73
CA TYR A 475 13.14 -14.37 9.11
C TYR A 475 12.81 -15.50 10.10
N ILE A 476 13.37 -15.46 11.31
CA ILE A 476 13.05 -16.43 12.37
C ILE A 476 11.58 -16.31 12.78
N ASN A 477 11.08 -15.07 12.98
CA ASN A 477 9.67 -14.88 13.32
C ASN A 477 8.73 -15.35 12.21
N LEU A 478 9.11 -15.21 10.94
CA LEU A 478 8.35 -15.75 9.81
C LEU A 478 8.18 -17.28 9.93
N GLY A 479 9.27 -18.01 10.26
CA GLY A 479 9.21 -19.44 10.53
C GLY A 479 8.40 -19.78 11.79
N VAL A 480 8.55 -19.02 12.87
CA VAL A 480 7.78 -19.20 14.11
C VAL A 480 6.29 -18.99 13.87
N TYR A 481 5.89 -17.94 13.16
CA TYR A 481 4.47 -17.67 12.88
C TYR A 481 3.87 -18.76 12.00
N SER A 482 4.62 -19.24 11.00
CA SER A 482 4.22 -20.36 10.15
C SER A 482 3.94 -21.64 10.97
N ALA A 483 4.69 -21.87 12.05
CA ALA A 483 4.52 -23.02 12.94
C ALA A 483 3.42 -22.81 13.99
N LEU A 484 3.27 -21.58 14.52
CA LEU A 484 2.27 -21.26 15.55
C LEU A 484 0.85 -21.25 15.01
N PHE A 485 0.63 -20.81 13.76
CA PHE A 485 -0.70 -20.72 13.19
C PHE A 485 -1.51 -22.05 13.26
N PRO A 486 -1.02 -23.19 12.74
CA PRO A 486 -1.77 -24.45 12.80
C PRO A 486 -1.98 -24.94 14.25
N LEU A 487 -1.02 -24.68 15.15
CA LEU A 487 -1.15 -25.02 16.57
C LEU A 487 -2.24 -24.19 17.24
N GLY A 488 -2.27 -22.90 16.93
CA GLY A 488 -3.29 -21.97 17.41
C GLY A 488 -4.68 -22.36 16.93
N GLN A 489 -4.82 -22.64 15.64
CA GLN A 489 -6.09 -23.04 15.03
C GLN A 489 -6.64 -24.32 15.65
N ALA A 490 -5.78 -25.29 15.99
CA ALA A 490 -6.20 -26.51 16.68
C ALA A 490 -6.83 -26.27 18.06
N MET A 491 -6.60 -25.10 18.68
CA MET A 491 -7.17 -24.72 19.97
C MET A 491 -8.55 -24.05 19.87
N GLU A 492 -9.03 -23.74 18.66
CA GLU A 492 -10.30 -23.01 18.43
C GLU A 492 -11.52 -23.63 19.13
N PRO A 493 -11.67 -24.97 19.23
CA PRO A 493 -12.80 -25.58 19.95
C PRO A 493 -12.89 -25.16 21.43
N PHE A 494 -11.77 -24.84 22.07
CA PHE A 494 -11.71 -24.45 23.49
C PHE A 494 -12.02 -22.96 23.72
N VAL A 495 -12.11 -22.17 22.65
CA VAL A 495 -12.27 -20.71 22.72
C VAL A 495 -13.74 -20.30 22.86
N LYS A 496 -14.66 -21.17 22.41
CA LYS A 496 -16.12 -20.90 22.45
C LYS A 496 -16.67 -20.66 23.86
N THR A 497 -15.96 -21.10 24.90
CA THR A 497 -16.35 -20.90 26.31
C THR A 497 -15.72 -19.67 26.96
N LEU A 498 -14.85 -18.95 26.26
CA LEU A 498 -14.17 -17.76 26.77
C LEU A 498 -15.09 -16.53 26.71
N SER A 499 -14.75 -15.47 27.46
CA SER A 499 -15.47 -14.20 27.38
C SER A 499 -15.26 -13.53 26.00
N PRO A 500 -16.16 -12.64 25.55
CA PRO A 500 -16.01 -11.95 24.27
C PRO A 500 -14.65 -11.27 24.08
N ALA A 501 -14.12 -10.62 25.14
CA ALA A 501 -12.80 -10.01 25.11
C ALA A 501 -11.68 -11.04 24.92
N GLN A 502 -11.75 -12.18 25.62
CA GLN A 502 -10.76 -13.26 25.46
C GLN A 502 -10.82 -13.90 24.06
N GLN A 503 -12.01 -14.07 23.50
CA GLN A 503 -12.20 -14.53 22.12
C GLN A 503 -11.56 -13.56 21.13
N TYR A 504 -11.80 -12.25 21.30
CA TYR A 504 -11.16 -11.21 20.50
C TYR A 504 -9.63 -11.35 20.50
N TYR A 505 -9.00 -11.41 21.67
CA TYR A 505 -7.54 -11.54 21.76
C TYR A 505 -7.03 -12.81 21.07
N TYR A 506 -7.70 -13.95 21.28
CA TYR A 506 -7.36 -15.19 20.61
C TYR A 506 -7.44 -15.08 19.08
N HIS A 507 -8.56 -14.59 18.53
CA HIS A 507 -8.71 -14.42 17.08
C HIS A 507 -7.68 -13.46 16.51
N ARG A 508 -7.37 -12.34 17.20
CA ARG A 508 -6.34 -11.42 16.74
C ARG A 508 -4.92 -12.00 16.77
N TRP A 509 -4.61 -12.88 17.72
CA TRP A 509 -3.32 -13.58 17.70
C TRP A 509 -3.24 -14.59 16.57
N LEU A 510 -4.34 -15.29 16.25
CA LEU A 510 -4.40 -16.14 15.04
C LEU A 510 -4.22 -15.33 13.77
N ASP A 511 -4.92 -14.18 13.65
CA ASP A 511 -4.77 -13.25 12.53
C ASP A 511 -3.31 -12.80 12.40
N ALA A 512 -2.64 -12.46 13.51
CA ALA A 512 -1.23 -12.09 13.49
C ALA A 512 -0.34 -13.21 12.93
N TRP A 513 -0.62 -14.47 13.27
CA TRP A 513 0.18 -15.61 12.80
C TRP A 513 -0.09 -15.94 11.32
N ILE A 514 -1.35 -16.01 10.88
CA ILE A 514 -1.66 -16.35 9.49
C ILE A 514 -1.18 -15.26 8.53
N TYR A 515 -1.53 -13.99 8.76
CA TYR A 515 -1.13 -12.89 7.88
C TYR A 515 0.37 -12.56 8.02
N GLY A 516 0.91 -12.64 9.24
CA GLY A 516 2.33 -12.42 9.48
C GLY A 516 3.24 -13.52 8.91
N SER A 517 2.68 -14.69 8.60
CA SER A 517 3.36 -15.76 7.85
C SER A 517 3.03 -15.83 6.36
N ALA A 518 2.13 -14.95 5.89
CA ALA A 518 1.54 -14.99 4.55
C ALA A 518 0.86 -16.34 4.24
N GLY A 519 0.29 -16.98 5.27
CA GLY A 519 -0.48 -18.22 5.17
C GLY A 519 -1.94 -18.00 4.76
N ASP A 520 -2.35 -16.74 4.58
CA ASP A 520 -3.66 -16.32 4.07
C ASP A 520 -3.75 -16.39 2.53
N TYR A 521 -2.61 -16.60 1.85
CA TYR A 521 -2.52 -16.69 0.40
C TYR A 521 -2.97 -18.04 -0.18
#